data_AF-A0A4R6YM65-F1
#
_entry.id   AF-A0A4R6YM65-F1
#
_cell.length_a   1.000
_cell.length_b   1.000
_cell.length_c   1.000
_cell.angle_alpha   90.00
_cell.angle_beta   90.00
_cell.angle_gamma   90.00
#
_symmetry.space_group_name_H-M   'P 1'
#
loop_
_entity.id
_entity.type
_entity.pdbx_description
1 polymer ?
#
loop_
_entity_poly.entity_id
_entity_poly.type
_entity_poly.pdbx_seq_one_letter_code
_entity_poly.pdbx_strand_id
1 'polypeptide(L)'
;MNALAPTVIRPKDRDTVLQALRAGVVPRAGLQLIQVGRAREVQSLVSDLDRVADSGSAFRVIVGDYGAGKTFFLTLVRAIAHEKGLVTAHADLNPDRRLHGAQGQARSFYQELMRNLATRTKPDAAMASIVERFISTALQEAKQNGMPVETAIHTRLQSLSELTNGYDFAEVIAKYYQGHDQGNDQLKQDAVRWLRGEFSTKTDARAALGVRSIIDDDDVYDQLKLFARFTRLAGYKGLLVVGDELVNLLKIPHAGARNANYEQLLRMVNDVLQGHADSLGLLFGGTPESLMDPRRGLYSYAALETRLRENAFAQARGVDDTSGPVIRLATLTPEDLYVLLTKLRHVQAGGDPTKYLVPDDALYGFLAHCSNVIGAAYFQTPRQSIRAFLDMLAVLEASPGTSWTDLVTSVAVASDEAPPIDDMDATGPREAIKPVARAVMPNVLPTTIDDDGLSTFRF
;
A
#
# COMPACT_ATOMS: atom_id res chain seq x y z
N MET A 1 -11.13 -12.18 -36.84
CA MET A 1 -9.73 -11.95 -36.39
C MET A 1 -9.33 -10.55 -36.85
N ASN A 2 -9.55 -9.53 -36.02
CA ASN A 2 -8.95 -8.21 -36.26
C ASN A 2 -7.56 -8.23 -35.62
N ALA A 3 -6.52 -8.15 -36.44
CA ALA A 3 -5.16 -7.94 -35.98
C ALA A 3 -5.12 -6.60 -35.22
N LEU A 4 -4.96 -6.67 -33.90
CA LEU A 4 -4.66 -5.50 -33.08
C LEU A 4 -3.35 -4.90 -33.61
N ALA A 5 -3.38 -3.66 -34.08
CA ALA A 5 -2.16 -2.93 -34.41
C ALA A 5 -1.18 -3.01 -33.23
N PRO A 6 0.14 -3.20 -33.46
CA PRO A 6 1.10 -3.33 -32.38
C PRO A 6 1.11 -2.03 -31.56
N THR A 7 0.52 -2.08 -30.37
CA THR A 7 0.61 -1.01 -29.39
C THR A 7 2.07 -0.95 -28.94
N VAL A 8 2.83 -0.04 -29.53
CA VAL A 8 4.22 0.25 -29.15
C VAL A 8 4.27 0.52 -27.65
N ILE A 9 5.00 -0.31 -26.92
CA ILE A 9 5.18 -0.12 -25.48
C ILE A 9 6.26 0.94 -25.29
N ARG A 10 5.93 2.01 -24.56
CA ARG A 10 6.90 3.08 -24.29
C ARG A 10 8.11 2.49 -23.55
N PRO A 11 9.36 2.82 -23.94
CA PRO A 11 10.56 2.28 -23.29
C PRO A 11 10.55 2.45 -21.76
N LYS A 12 10.07 3.60 -21.28
CA LYS A 12 9.92 3.88 -19.85
C LYS A 12 9.00 2.88 -19.14
N ASP A 13 7.85 2.55 -19.72
CA ASP A 13 6.89 1.62 -19.12
C ASP A 13 7.43 0.20 -19.14
N ARG A 14 8.07 -0.20 -20.26
CA ARG A 14 8.78 -1.48 -20.38
C ARG A 14 9.82 -1.62 -19.27
N ASP A 15 10.74 -0.68 -19.18
CA ASP A 15 11.87 -0.76 -18.25
C ASP A 15 11.38 -0.76 -16.80
N THR A 16 10.35 0.04 -16.48
CA THR A 16 9.70 0.06 -15.16
C THR A 16 9.13 -1.32 -14.79
N VAL A 17 8.45 -1.99 -15.73
CA VAL A 17 7.88 -3.33 -15.50
C VAL A 17 8.97 -4.37 -15.32
N LEU A 18 9.94 -4.44 -16.23
CA LEU A 18 10.98 -5.47 -16.22
C LEU A 18 11.89 -5.33 -14.99
N GLN A 19 12.31 -4.11 -14.63
CA GLN A 19 13.17 -3.89 -13.48
C GLN A 19 12.50 -4.29 -12.16
N ALA A 20 11.23 -3.92 -11.98
CA ALA A 20 10.46 -4.27 -10.79
C ALA A 20 10.32 -5.79 -10.64
N LEU A 21 9.90 -6.48 -11.70
CA LEU A 21 9.68 -7.92 -11.66
C LEU A 21 10.97 -8.72 -11.46
N ARG A 22 12.09 -8.29 -12.07
CA ARG A 22 13.41 -8.90 -11.83
C ARG A 22 13.89 -8.73 -10.39
N ALA A 23 13.54 -7.60 -9.76
CA ALA A 23 13.79 -7.36 -8.34
C ALA A 23 12.77 -8.09 -7.42
N GLY A 24 11.80 -8.81 -7.97
CA GLY A 24 10.77 -9.53 -7.20
C GLY A 24 9.68 -8.63 -6.60
N VAL A 25 9.56 -7.38 -7.08
CA VAL A 25 8.57 -6.40 -6.59
C VAL A 25 7.51 -6.09 -7.64
N VAL A 26 6.35 -5.60 -7.18
CA VAL A 26 5.25 -5.20 -8.07
C VAL A 26 5.61 -3.87 -8.75
N PRO A 27 5.47 -3.73 -10.07
CA PRO A 27 5.77 -2.48 -10.76
C PRO A 27 4.78 -1.37 -10.38
N ARG A 28 5.29 -0.14 -10.30
CA ARG A 28 4.48 1.05 -9.97
C ARG A 28 3.64 1.57 -11.14
N ALA A 29 3.98 1.18 -12.37
CA ALA A 29 3.27 1.55 -13.59
C ALA A 29 3.32 0.39 -14.60
N GLY A 30 2.45 0.42 -15.60
CA GLY A 30 2.42 -0.62 -16.64
C GLY A 30 1.78 -1.95 -16.20
N LEU A 31 1.02 -1.97 -15.10
CA LEU A 31 0.36 -3.18 -14.58
C LEU A 31 -0.56 -3.83 -15.62
N GLN A 32 -1.24 -3.04 -16.45
CA GLN A 32 -2.10 -3.50 -17.53
C GLN A 32 -1.37 -4.36 -18.57
N LEU A 33 -0.04 -4.18 -18.71
CA LEU A 33 0.78 -4.95 -19.65
C LEU A 33 0.98 -6.40 -19.20
N ILE A 34 0.81 -6.67 -17.90
CA ILE A 34 1.10 -7.98 -17.28
C ILE A 34 -0.08 -8.53 -16.48
N GLN A 35 -1.23 -7.86 -16.47
CA GLN A 35 -2.43 -8.34 -15.79
C GLN A 35 -2.93 -9.64 -16.43
N VAL A 36 -3.06 -10.70 -15.65
CA VAL A 36 -3.62 -11.99 -16.12
C VAL A 36 -4.67 -12.50 -15.13
N GLY A 37 -5.69 -13.17 -15.67
CA GLY A 37 -6.80 -13.70 -14.90
C GLY A 37 -7.64 -12.63 -14.20
N ARG A 38 -8.47 -13.09 -13.26
CA ARG A 38 -9.17 -12.26 -12.26
C ARG A 38 -10.15 -11.24 -12.81
N ALA A 39 -10.69 -11.49 -14.00
CA ALA A 39 -11.58 -10.55 -14.68
C ALA A 39 -12.83 -10.23 -13.84
N ARG A 40 -13.38 -11.22 -13.13
CA ARG A 40 -14.58 -11.07 -12.29
C ARG A 40 -14.30 -10.24 -11.05
N GLU A 41 -13.19 -10.50 -10.38
CA GLU A 41 -12.72 -9.82 -9.18
C GLU A 41 -12.42 -8.35 -9.50
N VAL A 42 -11.72 -8.09 -10.62
CA VAL A 42 -11.49 -6.72 -11.10
C VAL A 42 -12.81 -6.03 -11.42
N GLN A 43 -13.75 -6.70 -12.10
CA GLN A 43 -15.06 -6.11 -12.44
C GLN A 43 -15.87 -5.73 -11.20
N SER A 44 -15.86 -6.58 -10.16
CA SER A 44 -16.52 -6.27 -8.89
C SER A 44 -15.90 -5.02 -8.25
N LEU A 45 -14.58 -4.93 -8.21
CA LEU A 45 -13.88 -3.78 -7.62
C LEU A 45 -14.05 -2.51 -8.45
N VAL A 46 -14.11 -2.61 -9.78
CA VAL A 46 -14.47 -1.48 -10.64
C VAL A 46 -15.85 -0.93 -10.25
N SER A 47 -16.82 -1.82 -10.02
CA SER A 47 -18.17 -1.45 -9.62
C SER A 47 -18.21 -0.80 -8.22
N ASP A 48 -17.40 -1.29 -7.29
CA ASP A 48 -17.24 -0.65 -5.97
C ASP A 48 -16.61 0.74 -6.07
N LEU A 49 -15.59 0.90 -6.90
CA LEU A 49 -14.95 2.20 -7.13
C LEU A 49 -15.90 3.20 -7.78
N ASP A 50 -16.77 2.75 -8.69
CA ASP A 50 -17.84 3.58 -9.25
C ASP A 50 -18.82 4.01 -8.16
N ARG A 51 -19.24 3.09 -7.28
CA ARG A 51 -20.08 3.43 -6.13
C ARG A 51 -19.44 4.48 -5.22
N VAL A 52 -18.15 4.33 -4.90
CA VAL A 52 -17.42 5.32 -4.09
C VAL A 52 -17.32 6.67 -4.79
N ALA A 53 -17.07 6.66 -6.10
CA ALA A 53 -17.02 7.86 -6.92
C ALA A 53 -18.37 8.62 -6.96
N ASP A 54 -19.48 7.89 -6.84
CA ASP A 54 -20.85 8.41 -6.80
C ASP A 54 -21.36 8.67 -5.37
N SER A 55 -20.43 9.01 -4.46
CA SER A 55 -20.67 9.36 -3.05
C SER A 55 -21.05 8.20 -2.12
N GLY A 56 -21.18 6.98 -2.64
CA GLY A 56 -21.39 5.79 -1.82
C GLY A 56 -20.12 5.32 -1.11
N SER A 57 -20.17 4.12 -0.54
CA SER A 57 -19.07 3.52 0.21
C SER A 57 -18.89 2.05 -0.16
N ALA A 58 -17.69 1.51 0.09
CA ALA A 58 -17.40 0.12 -0.18
C ALA A 58 -16.42 -0.45 0.85
N PHE A 59 -16.59 -1.73 1.18
CA PHE A 59 -15.70 -2.48 2.06
C PHE A 59 -15.43 -3.83 1.42
N ARG A 60 -14.14 -4.19 1.27
CA ARG A 60 -13.72 -5.49 0.75
C ARG A 60 -12.51 -6.04 1.52
N VAL A 61 -12.48 -7.36 1.70
CA VAL A 61 -11.32 -8.12 2.14
C VAL A 61 -10.87 -9.02 1.00
N ILE A 62 -9.66 -8.80 0.50
CA ILE A 62 -9.03 -9.58 -0.55
C ILE A 62 -8.17 -10.65 0.13
N VAL A 63 -8.57 -11.91 -0.04
CA VAL A 63 -7.94 -13.05 0.62
C VAL A 63 -7.27 -13.95 -0.40
N GLY A 64 -6.03 -14.34 -0.15
CA GLY A 64 -5.33 -15.30 -1.00
C GLY A 64 -4.04 -15.77 -0.35
N ASP A 65 -3.52 -16.90 -0.80
CA ASP A 65 -2.29 -17.47 -0.26
C ASP A 65 -1.07 -16.55 -0.49
N TYR A 66 0.03 -16.85 0.17
CA TYR A 66 1.32 -16.28 -0.20
C TYR A 66 1.61 -16.61 -1.67
N GLY A 67 2.11 -15.63 -2.42
CA GLY A 67 2.32 -15.80 -3.87
C GLY A 67 1.06 -15.65 -4.75
N ALA A 68 -0.16 -15.63 -4.18
CA ALA A 68 -1.40 -15.43 -4.95
C ALA A 68 -1.58 -14.00 -5.51
N GLY A 69 -0.52 -13.21 -5.65
CA GLY A 69 -0.58 -11.89 -6.32
C GLY A 69 -1.49 -10.85 -5.65
N LYS A 70 -1.68 -10.90 -4.32
CA LYS A 70 -2.50 -9.94 -3.56
C LYS A 70 -2.00 -8.51 -3.74
N THR A 71 -0.71 -8.27 -3.47
CA THR A 71 -0.08 -6.94 -3.62
C THR A 71 -0.20 -6.42 -5.05
N PHE A 72 -0.08 -7.29 -6.06
CA PHE A 72 -0.31 -6.92 -7.46
C PHE A 72 -1.77 -6.48 -7.67
N PHE A 73 -2.72 -7.26 -7.20
CA PHE A 73 -4.16 -6.97 -7.32
C PHE A 73 -4.54 -5.67 -6.62
N LEU A 74 -4.09 -5.45 -5.38
CA LEU A 74 -4.33 -4.20 -4.64
C LEU A 74 -3.72 -2.98 -5.35
N THR A 75 -2.54 -3.14 -5.95
CA THR A 75 -1.89 -2.07 -6.73
C THR A 75 -2.64 -1.78 -8.03
N LEU A 76 -3.16 -2.82 -8.70
CA LEU A 76 -4.01 -2.67 -9.88
C LEU A 76 -5.30 -1.90 -9.55
N VAL A 77 -5.98 -2.25 -8.46
CA VAL A 77 -7.20 -1.55 -8.03
C VAL A 77 -6.91 -0.07 -7.75
N ARG A 78 -5.79 0.26 -7.10
CA ARG A 78 -5.38 1.66 -6.88
C ARG A 78 -5.16 2.41 -8.19
N ALA A 79 -4.50 1.78 -9.17
CA ALA A 79 -4.32 2.38 -10.50
C ALA A 79 -5.66 2.67 -11.18
N ILE A 80 -6.62 1.75 -11.09
CA ILE A 80 -7.99 1.95 -11.61
C ILE A 80 -8.69 3.08 -10.85
N ALA A 81 -8.54 3.16 -9.53
CA ALA A 81 -9.13 4.22 -8.71
C ALA A 81 -8.61 5.61 -9.12
N HIS A 82 -7.32 5.73 -9.44
CA HIS A 82 -6.75 6.97 -9.99
C HIS A 82 -7.37 7.37 -11.33
N GLU A 83 -7.56 6.41 -12.25
CA GLU A 83 -8.21 6.68 -13.54
C GLU A 83 -9.69 7.10 -13.36
N LYS A 84 -10.36 6.62 -12.31
CA LYS A 84 -11.70 7.06 -11.91
C LYS A 84 -11.73 8.38 -11.13
N GLY A 85 -10.58 8.99 -10.85
CA GLY A 85 -10.47 10.28 -10.17
C GLY A 85 -10.55 10.23 -8.64
N LEU A 86 -10.32 9.06 -8.03
CA LEU A 86 -10.20 8.91 -6.58
C LEU A 86 -8.78 9.21 -6.10
N VAL A 87 -8.70 9.66 -4.85
CA VAL A 87 -7.47 9.67 -4.05
C VAL A 87 -7.28 8.27 -3.46
N THR A 88 -6.04 7.78 -3.38
CA THR A 88 -5.76 6.52 -2.69
C THR A 88 -4.78 6.73 -1.55
N ALA A 89 -4.97 6.02 -0.44
CA ALA A 89 -4.02 5.90 0.66
C ALA A 89 -3.71 4.42 0.87
N HIS A 90 -2.46 4.08 1.22
CA HIS A 90 -2.09 2.68 1.43
C HIS A 90 -1.00 2.48 2.49
N ALA A 91 -1.12 1.41 3.27
CA ALA A 91 -0.16 1.03 4.29
C ALA A 91 -0.28 -0.46 4.62
N ASP A 92 0.84 -1.06 5.00
CA ASP A 92 0.85 -2.42 5.53
C ASP A 92 0.58 -2.38 7.03
N LEU A 93 -0.26 -3.29 7.50
CA LEU A 93 -0.42 -3.53 8.93
C LEU A 93 0.79 -4.30 9.46
N ASN A 94 1.25 -3.95 10.65
CA ASN A 94 2.36 -4.62 11.33
C ASN A 94 2.22 -4.43 12.86
N PRO A 95 3.12 -4.98 13.70
CA PRO A 95 3.01 -4.85 15.16
C PRO A 95 2.92 -3.41 15.68
N ASP A 96 3.45 -2.42 14.97
CA ASP A 96 3.45 -1.00 15.34
C ASP A 96 2.40 -0.17 14.57
N ARG A 97 1.78 -0.75 13.54
CA ARG A 97 0.76 -0.13 12.68
C ARG A 97 -0.49 -1.00 12.66
N ARG A 98 -1.43 -0.68 13.53
CA ARG A 98 -2.67 -1.44 13.75
C ARG A 98 -3.89 -0.58 13.46
N LEU A 99 -5.07 -1.18 13.40
CA LEU A 99 -6.33 -0.44 13.24
C LEU A 99 -6.80 0.16 14.57
N HIS A 100 -6.43 -0.50 15.66
CA HIS A 100 -6.63 -0.08 17.03
C HIS A 100 -5.39 -0.43 17.84
N GLY A 101 -5.02 0.44 18.79
CA GLY A 101 -3.90 0.19 19.68
C GLY A 101 -3.82 1.24 20.77
N ALA A 102 -2.73 1.19 21.51
CA ALA A 102 -2.34 2.24 22.43
C ALA A 102 -0.91 2.67 22.09
N GLN A 103 -0.48 3.83 22.57
CA GLN A 103 0.87 4.37 22.37
C GLN A 103 1.17 4.83 20.94
N GLY A 104 0.16 5.20 20.17
CA GLY A 104 0.31 5.75 18.82
C GLY A 104 0.33 4.71 17.71
N GLN A 105 -0.08 3.46 17.97
CA GLN A 105 -0.05 2.39 16.97
C GLN A 105 -1.09 2.59 15.85
N ALA A 106 -2.30 3.03 16.19
CA ALA A 106 -3.31 3.36 15.20
C ALA A 106 -2.95 4.66 14.48
N ARG A 107 -2.47 5.67 15.22
CA ARG A 107 -1.93 6.90 14.64
C ARG A 107 -0.78 6.64 13.68
N SER A 108 0.12 5.69 13.98
CA SER A 108 1.23 5.32 13.09
C SER A 108 0.76 4.67 11.79
N PHE A 109 -0.34 3.91 11.83
CA PHE A 109 -0.99 3.41 10.62
C PHE A 109 -1.58 4.57 9.80
N TYR A 110 -2.29 5.51 10.45
CA TYR A 110 -2.79 6.72 9.80
C TYR A 110 -1.68 7.58 9.17
N GLN A 111 -0.59 7.80 9.90
CA GLN A 111 0.58 8.55 9.40
C GLN A 111 1.14 7.92 8.13
N GLU A 112 1.27 6.59 8.10
CA GLU A 112 1.73 5.89 6.91
C GLU A 112 0.73 6.03 5.75
N LEU A 113 -0.58 5.87 6.00
CA LEU A 113 -1.62 6.09 5.00
C LEU A 113 -1.51 7.50 4.39
N MET A 114 -1.37 8.52 5.23
CA MET A 114 -1.29 9.92 4.80
C MET A 114 0.05 10.23 4.11
N ARG A 115 1.13 9.56 4.49
CA ARG A 115 2.43 9.64 3.79
C ARG A 115 2.33 9.10 2.38
N ASN A 116 1.60 7.99 2.23
CA ASN A 116 1.42 7.23 1.01
C ASN A 116 0.16 7.62 0.23
N LEU A 117 -0.35 8.84 0.46
CA LEU A 117 -1.41 9.44 -0.33
C LEU A 117 -0.95 9.66 -1.77
N ALA A 118 -1.79 9.24 -2.70
CA ALA A 118 -1.54 9.33 -4.14
C ALA A 118 -2.78 9.80 -4.89
N THR A 119 -2.55 10.51 -5.98
CA THR A 119 -3.55 10.87 -6.98
C THR A 119 -3.03 10.52 -8.37
N ARG A 120 -3.89 10.57 -9.38
CA ARG A 120 -3.49 10.31 -10.78
C ARG A 120 -2.30 11.16 -11.24
N THR A 121 -2.24 12.42 -10.81
CA THR A 121 -1.20 13.38 -11.23
C THR A 121 -0.01 13.44 -10.26
N LYS A 122 -0.16 12.93 -9.03
CA LYS A 122 0.88 12.93 -8.00
C LYS A 122 0.90 11.56 -7.30
N PRO A 123 1.72 10.62 -7.79
CA PRO A 123 1.71 9.23 -7.32
C PRO A 123 2.30 9.05 -5.91
N ASP A 124 3.04 10.04 -5.40
CA ASP A 124 3.65 10.01 -4.08
C ASP A 124 3.41 11.34 -3.32
N ALA A 125 3.13 11.25 -2.02
CA ALA A 125 2.98 12.39 -1.10
C ALA A 125 2.00 13.49 -1.58
N ALA A 126 0.78 13.11 -1.93
CA ALA A 126 -0.20 14.00 -2.56
C ALA A 126 -0.89 15.01 -1.61
N MET A 127 -0.71 14.92 -0.29
CA MET A 127 -1.40 15.74 0.71
C MET A 127 -1.45 17.24 0.35
N ALA A 128 -0.28 17.87 0.16
CA ALA A 128 -0.20 19.29 -0.16
C ALA A 128 -0.97 19.64 -1.45
N SER A 129 -0.87 18.81 -2.49
CA SER A 129 -1.57 19.06 -3.76
C SER A 129 -3.09 18.95 -3.65
N ILE A 130 -3.60 18.12 -2.74
CA ILE A 130 -5.04 18.02 -2.46
C ILE A 130 -5.52 19.31 -1.78
N VAL A 131 -4.76 19.78 -0.78
CA VAL A 131 -5.05 21.04 -0.06
C VAL A 131 -4.97 22.25 -0.99
N GLU A 132 -3.92 22.36 -1.80
CA GLU A 132 -3.74 23.43 -2.79
C GLU A 132 -4.88 23.47 -3.81
N ARG A 133 -5.35 22.30 -4.27
CA ARG A 133 -6.49 22.21 -5.19
C ARG A 133 -7.79 22.70 -4.55
N PHE A 134 -8.04 22.35 -3.29
CA PHE A 134 -9.16 22.86 -2.52
C PHE A 134 -9.10 24.39 -2.38
N ILE A 135 -7.95 24.91 -1.94
CA ILE A 135 -7.72 26.35 -1.73
C ILE A 135 -7.89 27.13 -3.05
N SER A 136 -7.38 26.60 -4.16
CA SER A 136 -7.53 27.22 -5.48
C SER A 136 -8.99 27.40 -5.87
N THR A 137 -9.85 26.43 -5.51
CA THR A 137 -11.30 26.53 -5.74
C THR A 137 -11.94 27.56 -4.81
N ALA A 138 -11.56 27.57 -3.53
CA ALA A 138 -12.05 28.55 -2.55
C ALA A 138 -11.65 30.00 -2.95
N LEU A 139 -10.44 30.21 -3.46
CA LEU A 139 -9.97 31.49 -3.99
C LEU A 139 -10.81 32.00 -5.16
N GLN A 140 -11.20 31.10 -6.08
CA GLN A 140 -12.06 31.46 -7.20
C GLN A 140 -13.45 31.89 -6.71
N GLU A 141 -14.04 31.17 -5.76
CA GLU A 141 -15.34 31.51 -5.18
C GLU A 141 -15.30 32.81 -4.37
N ALA A 142 -14.25 33.03 -3.59
CA ALA A 142 -14.03 34.27 -2.85
C ALA A 142 -14.00 35.49 -3.80
N LYS A 143 -13.26 35.37 -4.90
CA LYS A 143 -13.17 36.41 -5.94
C LYS A 143 -14.50 36.65 -6.65
N GLN A 144 -15.25 35.60 -6.97
CA GLN A 144 -16.55 35.72 -7.64
C GLN A 144 -17.61 36.39 -6.77
N ASN A 145 -17.59 36.12 -5.46
CA ASN A 145 -18.59 36.61 -4.53
C ASN A 145 -18.17 37.87 -3.76
N GLY A 146 -16.95 38.37 -3.97
CA GLY A 146 -16.41 39.55 -3.28
C GLY A 146 -16.25 39.35 -1.77
N MET A 147 -15.95 38.13 -1.31
CA MET A 147 -15.79 37.79 0.10
C MET A 147 -14.32 37.46 0.44
N PRO A 148 -13.92 37.54 1.72
CA PRO A 148 -12.60 37.06 2.16
C PRO A 148 -12.41 35.57 1.86
N VAL A 149 -11.18 35.17 1.56
CA VAL A 149 -10.85 33.79 1.17
C VAL A 149 -11.05 32.83 2.34
N GLU A 150 -10.72 33.26 3.55
CA GLU A 150 -10.96 32.52 4.79
C GLU A 150 -12.44 32.22 4.98
N THR A 151 -13.31 33.19 4.68
CA THR A 151 -14.77 32.97 4.72
C THR A 151 -15.18 31.90 3.72
N ALA A 152 -14.68 31.94 2.49
CA ALA A 152 -14.97 30.91 1.49
C ALA A 152 -14.47 29.53 1.93
N ILE A 153 -13.26 29.43 2.51
CA ILE A 153 -12.72 28.19 3.06
C ILE A 153 -13.64 27.62 4.15
N HIS A 154 -14.00 28.43 5.14
CA HIS A 154 -14.87 27.99 6.24
C HIS A 154 -16.26 27.58 5.74
N THR A 155 -16.85 28.34 4.81
CA THR A 155 -18.16 27.98 4.22
C THR A 155 -18.10 26.65 3.48
N ARG A 156 -17.05 26.40 2.69
CA ARG A 156 -16.88 25.11 1.99
C ARG A 156 -16.67 23.94 2.94
N LEU A 157 -16.02 24.16 4.08
CA LEU A 157 -15.72 23.12 5.08
C LEU A 157 -16.81 22.98 6.15
N GLN A 158 -17.88 23.78 6.09
CA GLN A 158 -18.95 23.78 7.09
C GLN A 158 -19.57 22.39 7.28
N SER A 159 -19.77 21.62 6.21
CA SER A 159 -20.31 20.26 6.30
C SER A 159 -19.39 19.26 7.03
N LEU A 160 -18.12 19.62 7.24
CA LEU A 160 -17.19 18.79 8.02
C LEU A 160 -17.29 19.08 9.52
N SER A 161 -17.82 20.22 9.96
CA SER A 161 -17.86 20.57 11.38
C SER A 161 -18.75 19.65 12.23
N GLU A 162 -19.65 18.90 11.58
CA GLU A 162 -20.49 17.87 12.21
C GLU A 162 -19.73 16.57 12.51
N LEU A 163 -18.52 16.41 11.97
CA LEU A 163 -17.66 15.24 12.17
C LEU A 163 -16.63 15.48 13.28
N THR A 164 -16.14 14.38 13.87
CA THR A 164 -14.99 14.38 14.79
C THR A 164 -13.81 15.13 14.17
N ASN A 165 -13.20 16.06 14.92
CA ASN A 165 -12.12 16.96 14.47
C ASN A 165 -12.46 17.93 13.33
N GLY A 166 -13.73 18.04 12.90
CA GLY A 166 -14.16 18.90 11.80
C GLY A 166 -13.76 20.37 11.90
N TYR A 167 -13.96 20.97 13.08
CA TYR A 167 -13.63 22.37 13.32
C TYR A 167 -12.12 22.62 13.24
N ASP A 168 -11.32 21.82 13.94
CA ASP A 168 -9.86 21.95 13.93
C ASP A 168 -9.27 21.62 12.55
N PHE A 169 -9.88 20.69 11.80
CA PHE A 169 -9.53 20.45 10.40
C PHE A 169 -9.72 21.70 9.54
N ALA A 170 -10.84 22.40 9.68
CA ALA A 170 -11.10 23.63 8.93
C ALA A 170 -10.09 24.73 9.28
N GLU A 171 -9.77 24.88 10.56
CA GLU A 171 -8.72 25.80 11.02
C GLU A 171 -7.35 25.45 10.43
N VAL A 172 -6.99 24.16 10.37
CA VAL A 172 -5.72 23.70 9.77
C VAL A 172 -5.63 24.06 8.29
N ILE A 173 -6.73 23.91 7.53
CA ILE A 173 -6.76 24.32 6.12
C ILE A 173 -6.64 25.85 5.98
N ALA A 174 -7.30 26.61 6.86
CA ALA A 174 -7.16 28.07 6.89
C ALA A 174 -5.72 28.49 7.23
N LYS A 175 -5.05 27.82 8.17
CA LYS A 175 -3.64 28.05 8.50
C LYS A 175 -2.71 27.72 7.34
N TYR A 176 -2.98 26.64 6.59
CA TYR A 176 -2.23 26.36 5.37
C TYR A 176 -2.34 27.51 4.36
N TYR A 177 -3.56 28.01 4.13
CA TYR A 177 -3.77 29.16 3.24
C TYR A 177 -3.06 30.41 3.75
N GLN A 178 -3.22 30.75 5.04
CA GLN A 178 -2.53 31.87 5.67
C GLN A 178 -1.00 31.77 5.47
N GLY A 179 -0.43 30.58 5.63
CA GLY A 179 0.99 30.34 5.41
C GLY A 179 1.39 30.54 3.96
N HIS A 180 0.54 30.15 3.01
CA HIS A 180 0.76 30.41 1.59
C HIS A 180 0.72 31.90 1.25
N ASP A 181 -0.30 32.62 1.71
CA ASP A 181 -0.49 34.06 1.44
C ASP A 181 0.64 34.92 2.03
N GLN A 182 1.11 34.55 3.23
CA GLN A 182 2.16 35.28 3.95
C GLN A 182 3.59 34.81 3.61
N GLY A 183 3.75 33.81 2.73
CA GLY A 183 5.06 33.20 2.46
C GLY A 183 5.70 32.49 3.66
N ASN A 184 4.88 32.07 4.63
CA ASN A 184 5.32 31.35 5.82
C ASN A 184 5.29 29.83 5.56
N ASP A 185 6.41 29.30 5.07
CA ASP A 185 6.55 27.87 4.78
C ASP A 185 6.45 26.98 6.02
N GLN A 186 6.87 27.47 7.19
CA GLN A 186 6.75 26.72 8.44
C GLN A 186 5.27 26.48 8.79
N LEU A 187 4.42 27.49 8.65
CA LEU A 187 2.99 27.35 8.94
C LEU A 187 2.30 26.35 7.98
N LYS A 188 2.70 26.34 6.70
CA LYS A 188 2.24 25.33 5.74
C LYS A 188 2.68 23.93 6.12
N GLN A 189 3.95 23.77 6.52
CA GLN A 189 4.50 22.49 6.96
C GLN A 189 3.80 21.98 8.22
N ASP A 190 3.54 22.86 9.20
CA ASP A 190 2.82 22.51 10.41
C ASP A 190 1.37 22.09 10.09
N ALA A 191 0.69 22.77 9.18
CA ALA A 191 -0.64 22.36 8.74
C ALA A 191 -0.63 20.97 8.09
N VAL A 192 0.34 20.69 7.20
CA VAL A 192 0.52 19.36 6.60
C VAL A 192 0.87 18.30 7.65
N ARG A 193 1.70 18.65 8.64
CA ARG A 193 2.07 17.80 9.78
C ARG A 193 0.83 17.41 10.60
N TRP A 194 -0.09 18.34 10.83
CA TRP A 194 -1.36 18.03 11.51
C TRP A 194 -2.23 17.11 10.66
N LEU A 195 -2.40 17.39 9.37
CA LEU A 195 -3.21 16.54 8.47
C LEU A 195 -2.69 15.10 8.38
N ARG A 196 -1.37 14.91 8.55
CA ARG A 196 -0.70 13.60 8.57
C ARG A 196 -0.72 12.93 9.95
N GLY A 197 -1.23 13.58 10.99
CA GLY A 197 -1.24 13.04 12.36
C GLY A 197 0.15 13.00 13.00
N GLU A 198 1.07 13.87 12.59
CA GLU A 198 2.48 13.88 13.03
C GLU A 198 2.72 14.75 14.29
N PHE A 199 1.65 15.29 14.91
CA PHE A 199 1.74 15.91 16.24
C PHE A 199 1.54 14.87 17.34
N SER A 200 2.46 14.83 18.31
CA SER A 200 2.40 13.94 19.45
C SER A 200 1.63 14.50 20.63
N THR A 201 1.56 15.83 20.76
CA THR A 201 0.88 16.52 21.87
C THR A 201 -0.04 17.63 21.38
N LYS A 202 -1.13 17.87 22.13
CA LYS A 202 -2.07 18.98 21.90
C LYS A 202 -1.40 20.35 22.12
N THR A 203 -0.43 20.41 23.03
CA THR A 203 0.32 21.64 23.33
C THR A 203 1.12 22.11 22.11
N ASP A 204 1.83 21.19 21.45
CA ASP A 204 2.63 21.52 20.26
C ASP A 204 1.74 21.93 19.09
N ALA A 205 0.63 21.20 18.87
CA ALA A 205 -0.33 21.54 17.82
C ALA A 205 -0.97 22.92 18.06
N ARG A 206 -1.30 23.24 19.32
CA ARG A 206 -1.82 24.56 19.69
C ARG A 206 -0.80 25.66 19.49
N ALA A 207 0.46 25.43 19.83
CA ALA A 207 1.53 26.41 19.65
C ALA A 207 1.80 26.69 18.15
N ALA A 208 1.75 25.65 17.31
CA ALA A 208 2.02 25.78 15.89
C ALA A 208 0.84 26.33 15.08
N LEU A 209 -0.40 25.91 15.40
CA LEU A 209 -1.58 26.15 14.55
C LEU A 209 -2.77 26.78 15.29
N GLY A 210 -2.75 26.84 16.63
CA GLY A 210 -3.87 27.36 17.41
C GLY A 210 -5.04 26.38 17.62
N VAL A 211 -4.92 25.14 17.13
CA VAL A 211 -5.93 24.07 17.27
C VAL A 211 -5.92 23.43 18.66
N ARG A 212 -7.00 22.72 19.01
CA ARG A 212 -7.20 22.11 20.35
C ARG A 212 -7.03 20.60 20.35
N SER A 213 -7.15 19.94 19.20
CA SER A 213 -7.01 18.50 19.04
C SER A 213 -5.80 18.12 18.18
N ILE A 214 -5.46 16.84 18.28
CA ILE A 214 -4.55 16.12 17.38
C ILE A 214 -5.29 14.85 16.96
N ILE A 215 -4.85 14.25 15.86
CA ILE A 215 -5.30 12.92 15.46
C ILE A 215 -4.56 11.91 16.36
N ASP A 216 -5.29 11.13 17.12
CA ASP A 216 -4.76 10.14 18.07
C ASP A 216 -5.25 8.72 17.74
N ASP A 217 -5.00 7.75 18.63
CA ASP A 217 -5.34 6.36 18.35
C ASP A 217 -6.86 6.12 18.31
N ASP A 218 -7.65 6.94 18.98
CA ASP A 218 -9.09 6.73 19.19
C ASP A 218 -9.92 7.23 17.99
N ASP A 219 -9.40 8.22 17.25
CA ASP A 219 -10.14 8.94 16.21
C ASP A 219 -9.66 8.69 14.76
N VAL A 220 -8.66 7.82 14.54
CA VAL A 220 -8.10 7.52 13.21
C VAL A 220 -9.17 7.21 12.15
N TYR A 221 -10.15 6.37 12.48
CA TYR A 221 -11.18 6.00 11.51
C TYR A 221 -12.13 7.15 11.21
N ASP A 222 -12.52 7.94 12.22
CA ASP A 222 -13.35 9.12 12.01
C ASP A 222 -12.60 10.18 11.18
N GLN A 223 -11.29 10.30 11.41
CA GLN A 223 -10.41 11.14 10.60
C GLN A 223 -10.34 10.68 9.13
N LEU A 224 -10.32 9.37 8.85
CA LEU A 224 -10.40 8.85 7.48
C LEU A 224 -11.74 9.19 6.80
N LYS A 225 -12.86 9.11 7.52
CA LYS A 225 -14.18 9.52 7.02
C LYS A 225 -14.21 11.01 6.71
N LEU A 226 -13.70 11.84 7.61
CA LEU A 226 -13.57 13.28 7.41
C LEU A 226 -12.72 13.56 6.16
N PHE A 227 -11.55 12.93 6.06
CA PHE A 227 -10.66 13.12 4.91
C PHE A 227 -11.31 12.68 3.59
N ALA A 228 -12.08 11.58 3.58
CA ALA A 228 -12.83 11.16 2.40
C ALA A 228 -13.79 12.25 1.90
N ARG A 229 -14.57 12.87 2.80
CA ARG A 229 -15.42 14.02 2.44
C ARG A 229 -14.61 15.23 1.98
N PHE A 230 -13.48 15.52 2.64
CA PHE A 230 -12.58 16.59 2.22
C PHE A 230 -12.04 16.39 0.79
N THR A 231 -11.67 15.15 0.40
CA THR A 231 -11.19 14.90 -0.97
C THR A 231 -12.24 15.27 -2.03
N ARG A 232 -13.53 15.10 -1.73
CA ARG A 232 -14.61 15.57 -2.62
C ARG A 232 -14.74 17.07 -2.66
N LEU A 233 -14.66 17.74 -1.52
CA LEU A 233 -14.64 19.20 -1.45
C LEU A 233 -13.43 19.78 -2.22
N ALA A 234 -12.32 19.04 -2.29
CA ALA A 234 -11.14 19.36 -3.09
C ALA A 234 -11.28 19.02 -4.60
N GLY A 235 -12.42 18.45 -5.03
CA GLY A 235 -12.72 18.15 -6.44
C GLY A 235 -12.28 16.77 -6.92
N TYR A 236 -11.95 15.83 -6.02
CA TYR A 236 -11.79 14.41 -6.34
C TYR A 236 -13.12 13.66 -6.17
N LYS A 237 -13.18 12.40 -6.59
CA LYS A 237 -14.42 11.61 -6.50
C LYS A 237 -14.60 10.84 -5.18
N GLY A 238 -13.55 10.72 -4.37
CA GLY A 238 -13.57 10.04 -3.08
C GLY A 238 -12.20 9.55 -2.67
N LEU A 239 -12.16 8.73 -1.61
CA LEU A 239 -10.95 8.15 -1.05
C LEU A 239 -11.03 6.62 -1.04
N LEU A 240 -10.01 5.95 -1.56
CA LEU A 240 -9.77 4.52 -1.38
C LEU A 240 -8.63 4.32 -0.38
N VAL A 241 -8.90 3.68 0.75
CA VAL A 241 -7.91 3.27 1.75
C VAL A 241 -7.61 1.79 1.57
N VAL A 242 -6.32 1.46 1.45
CA VAL A 242 -5.84 0.09 1.29
C VAL A 242 -4.95 -0.30 2.47
N GLY A 243 -5.38 -1.30 3.24
CA GLY A 243 -4.57 -1.91 4.30
C GLY A 243 -4.12 -3.31 3.90
N ASP A 244 -2.84 -3.53 3.60
CA ASP A 244 -2.33 -4.88 3.31
C ASP A 244 -1.81 -5.57 4.58
N GLU A 245 -1.51 -6.86 4.49
CA GLU A 245 -0.91 -7.65 5.58
C GLU A 245 -1.80 -7.78 6.84
N LEU A 246 -3.11 -7.98 6.65
CA LEU A 246 -4.09 -8.20 7.73
C LEU A 246 -3.75 -9.39 8.65
N VAL A 247 -2.93 -10.34 8.15
CA VAL A 247 -2.38 -11.45 8.94
C VAL A 247 -1.63 -10.97 10.18
N ASN A 248 -1.08 -9.75 10.19
CA ASN A 248 -0.40 -9.22 11.36
C ASN A 248 -1.35 -8.90 12.53
N LEU A 249 -2.66 -8.74 12.30
CA LEU A 249 -3.64 -8.67 13.39
C LEU A 249 -3.81 -10.01 14.09
N LEU A 250 -3.85 -11.10 13.31
CA LEU A 250 -3.89 -12.46 13.84
C LEU A 250 -2.69 -12.73 14.75
N LYS A 251 -1.51 -12.24 14.38
CA LYS A 251 -0.25 -12.39 15.14
C LYS A 251 -0.21 -11.66 16.48
N ILE A 252 -1.15 -10.76 16.78
CA ILE A 252 -1.23 -10.10 18.10
C ILE A 252 -1.47 -11.17 19.19
N PRO A 253 -0.56 -11.34 20.17
CA PRO A 253 -0.68 -12.40 21.17
C PRO A 253 -1.87 -12.17 22.11
N HIS A 254 -1.99 -10.94 22.63
CA HIS A 254 -3.01 -10.60 23.62
C HIS A 254 -4.41 -10.52 22.98
N ALA A 255 -5.32 -11.42 23.38
CA ALA A 255 -6.66 -11.54 22.82
C ALA A 255 -7.48 -10.23 22.90
N GLY A 256 -7.43 -9.50 24.02
CA GLY A 256 -8.13 -8.22 24.17
C GLY A 256 -7.70 -7.17 23.12
N ALA A 257 -6.40 -6.98 22.90
CA ALA A 257 -5.88 -6.05 21.90
C ALA A 257 -6.21 -6.50 20.46
N ARG A 258 -6.20 -7.81 20.21
CA ARG A 258 -6.61 -8.37 18.92
C ARG A 258 -8.10 -8.13 18.66
N ASN A 259 -8.95 -8.40 19.65
CA ASN A 259 -10.40 -8.19 19.55
C ASN A 259 -10.75 -6.71 19.35
N ALA A 260 -10.02 -5.77 19.96
CA ALA A 260 -10.23 -4.33 19.72
C ALA A 260 -9.97 -3.94 18.25
N ASN A 261 -9.00 -4.58 17.59
CA ASN A 261 -8.78 -4.39 16.14
C ASN A 261 -9.93 -4.99 15.31
N TYR A 262 -10.49 -6.12 15.74
CA TYR A 262 -11.64 -6.74 15.06
C TYR A 262 -12.92 -5.96 15.25
N GLU A 263 -13.10 -5.34 16.42
CA GLU A 263 -14.19 -4.40 16.68
C GLU A 263 -14.06 -3.15 15.81
N GLN A 264 -12.86 -2.64 15.60
CA GLN A 264 -12.63 -1.53 14.68
C GLN A 264 -12.94 -1.91 13.21
N LEU A 265 -12.56 -3.11 12.76
CA LEU A 265 -12.99 -3.63 11.45
C LEU A 265 -14.51 -3.76 11.36
N LEU A 266 -15.15 -4.29 12.41
CA LEU A 266 -16.60 -4.41 12.46
C LEU A 266 -17.28 -3.04 12.37
N ARG A 267 -16.75 -2.03 13.08
CA ARG A 267 -17.22 -0.64 12.98
C ARG A 267 -17.12 -0.12 11.56
N MET A 268 -15.99 -0.34 10.88
CA MET A 268 -15.80 0.03 9.47
C MET A 268 -16.83 -0.63 8.55
N VAL A 269 -17.03 -1.95 8.68
CA VAL A 269 -18.00 -2.69 7.87
C VAL A 269 -19.42 -2.19 8.11
N ASN A 270 -19.81 -1.98 9.37
CA ASN A 270 -21.15 -1.52 9.71
C ASN A 270 -21.41 -0.10 9.19
N ASP A 271 -20.46 0.83 9.33
CA ASP A 271 -20.60 2.20 8.80
C ASP A 271 -20.75 2.19 7.28
N VAL A 272 -20.02 1.33 6.57
CA VAL A 272 -20.18 1.16 5.11
C VAL A 272 -21.56 0.61 4.76
N LEU A 273 -22.00 -0.46 5.43
CA LEU A 273 -23.30 -1.09 5.16
C LEU A 273 -24.49 -0.19 5.51
N GLN A 274 -24.34 0.71 6.48
CA GLN A 274 -25.38 1.65 6.91
C GLN A 274 -25.35 2.99 6.17
N GLY A 275 -24.34 3.23 5.31
CA GLY A 275 -24.23 4.48 4.57
C GLY A 275 -23.68 5.66 5.39
N HIS A 276 -22.87 5.40 6.42
CA HIS A 276 -22.23 6.41 7.26
C HIS A 276 -20.77 6.72 6.87
N ALA A 277 -20.30 6.17 5.75
CA ALA A 277 -18.92 6.27 5.27
C ALA A 277 -18.85 6.88 3.86
N ASP A 278 -19.51 8.02 3.66
CA ASP A 278 -19.65 8.65 2.34
C ASP A 278 -18.32 8.79 1.61
N SER A 279 -18.30 8.32 0.37
CA SER A 279 -17.15 8.46 -0.55
C SER A 279 -15.86 7.81 -0.05
N LEU A 280 -15.99 6.82 0.84
CA LEU A 280 -14.89 6.03 1.38
C LEU A 280 -14.98 4.58 0.88
N GLY A 281 -13.93 4.14 0.19
CA GLY A 281 -13.65 2.74 -0.11
C GLY A 281 -12.60 2.20 0.85
N LEU A 282 -12.85 1.04 1.45
CA LEU A 282 -11.94 0.33 2.34
C LEU A 282 -11.60 -1.03 1.73
N LEU A 283 -10.31 -1.29 1.54
CA LEU A 283 -9.81 -2.52 0.94
C LEU A 283 -8.71 -3.12 1.81
N PHE A 284 -8.93 -4.34 2.30
CA PHE A 284 -7.97 -5.03 3.15
C PHE A 284 -7.39 -6.27 2.48
N GLY A 285 -6.06 -6.43 2.49
CA GLY A 285 -5.37 -7.62 1.99
C GLY A 285 -5.03 -8.58 3.12
N GLY A 286 -5.39 -9.85 3.00
CA GLY A 286 -5.14 -10.87 4.02
C GLY A 286 -4.86 -12.25 3.45
N THR A 287 -4.49 -13.18 4.32
CA THR A 287 -4.33 -14.61 3.98
C THR A 287 -5.57 -15.41 4.42
N PRO A 288 -5.80 -16.64 3.92
CA PRO A 288 -6.90 -17.46 4.40
C PRO A 288 -6.88 -17.66 5.91
N GLU A 289 -5.70 -17.77 6.54
CA GLU A 289 -5.56 -17.90 7.99
C GLU A 289 -6.02 -16.63 8.71
N SER A 290 -5.68 -15.46 8.19
CA SER A 290 -6.12 -14.18 8.76
C SER A 290 -7.65 -14.09 8.86
N LEU A 291 -8.37 -14.77 7.95
CA LEU A 291 -9.81 -14.82 7.93
C LEU A 291 -10.36 -16.00 8.76
N MET A 292 -9.91 -17.22 8.49
CA MET A 292 -10.57 -18.47 8.85
C MET A 292 -9.95 -19.21 10.03
N ASP A 293 -8.82 -18.76 10.58
CA ASP A 293 -8.26 -19.40 11.77
C ASP A 293 -9.32 -19.40 12.91
N PRO A 294 -9.69 -20.58 13.44
CA PRO A 294 -10.83 -20.70 14.34
C PRO A 294 -10.61 -20.03 15.71
N ARG A 295 -9.36 -19.77 16.09
CA ARG A 295 -9.00 -19.22 17.41
C ARG A 295 -8.62 -17.75 17.35
N ARG A 296 -8.00 -17.33 16.25
CA ARG A 296 -7.34 -16.03 16.13
C ARG A 296 -7.73 -15.27 14.87
N GLY A 297 -8.31 -15.90 13.86
CA GLY A 297 -8.71 -15.23 12.61
C GLY A 297 -9.91 -14.31 12.80
N LEU A 298 -10.27 -13.52 11.78
CA LEU A 298 -11.44 -12.63 11.84
C LEU A 298 -12.74 -13.39 12.17
N TYR A 299 -12.87 -14.63 11.70
CA TYR A 299 -14.04 -15.48 11.97
C TYR A 299 -14.12 -15.96 13.41
N SER A 300 -13.04 -15.87 14.20
CA SER A 300 -13.12 -16.15 15.64
C SER A 300 -13.92 -15.08 16.40
N TYR A 301 -14.21 -13.93 15.78
CA TYR A 301 -15.07 -12.88 16.33
C TYR A 301 -16.45 -12.92 15.65
N ALA A 302 -17.41 -13.58 16.30
CA ALA A 302 -18.70 -13.95 15.72
C ALA A 302 -19.44 -12.80 15.01
N ALA A 303 -19.45 -11.60 15.59
CA ALA A 303 -20.12 -10.45 14.98
C ALA A 303 -19.48 -10.06 13.63
N LEU A 304 -18.16 -10.13 13.51
CA LEU A 304 -17.44 -9.85 12.26
C LEU A 304 -17.63 -11.00 11.26
N GLU A 305 -17.62 -12.25 11.73
CA GLU A 305 -17.92 -13.42 10.90
C GLU A 305 -19.26 -13.26 10.19
N THR A 306 -20.34 -12.88 10.89
CA THR A 306 -21.66 -12.71 10.26
C THR A 306 -21.69 -11.66 9.15
N ARG A 307 -20.79 -10.69 9.20
CA ARG A 307 -20.68 -9.63 8.19
C ARG A 307 -19.81 -10.03 7.02
N LEU A 308 -18.81 -10.88 7.24
CA LEU A 308 -17.85 -11.30 6.22
C LEU A 308 -18.17 -12.63 5.57
N ARG A 309 -19.06 -13.43 6.16
CA ARG A 309 -19.39 -14.77 5.69
C ARG A 309 -19.84 -14.74 4.24
N GLU A 310 -19.29 -15.69 3.49
CA GLU A 310 -19.60 -15.90 2.09
C GLU A 310 -21.00 -16.47 1.87
N ASN A 311 -21.47 -16.33 0.63
CA ASN A 311 -22.77 -16.81 0.21
C ASN A 311 -22.81 -18.35 0.18
N ALA A 312 -23.59 -18.94 1.10
CA ALA A 312 -23.73 -20.39 1.21
C ALA A 312 -24.29 -21.05 -0.07
N PHE A 313 -25.15 -20.37 -0.83
CA PHE A 313 -25.66 -20.89 -2.11
C PHE A 313 -24.59 -20.92 -3.20
N ALA A 314 -23.73 -19.90 -3.22
CA ALA A 314 -22.61 -19.85 -4.15
C ALA A 314 -21.62 -20.99 -3.86
N GLN A 315 -21.29 -21.20 -2.58
CA GLN A 315 -20.46 -22.32 -2.14
C GLN A 315 -21.08 -23.67 -2.52
N ALA A 316 -22.37 -23.88 -2.24
CA ALA A 316 -23.07 -25.13 -2.55
C ALA A 316 -23.12 -25.46 -4.05
N ARG A 317 -23.05 -24.43 -4.92
CA ARG A 317 -23.05 -24.59 -6.39
C ARG A 317 -21.66 -24.52 -7.02
N GLY A 318 -20.60 -24.31 -6.24
CA GLY A 318 -19.24 -24.11 -6.75
C GLY A 318 -19.12 -22.89 -7.68
N VAL A 319 -19.89 -21.84 -7.40
CA VAL A 319 -19.85 -20.60 -8.19
C VAL A 319 -19.01 -19.57 -7.46
N ASP A 320 -18.05 -18.96 -8.17
CA ASP A 320 -17.25 -17.85 -7.65
C ASP A 320 -18.11 -16.58 -7.51
N ASP A 321 -18.66 -16.37 -6.31
CA ASP A 321 -19.42 -15.17 -5.97
C ASP A 321 -18.46 -14.07 -5.48
N THR A 322 -18.27 -13.06 -6.33
CA THR A 322 -17.44 -11.87 -6.03
C THR A 322 -18.28 -10.70 -5.51
N SER A 323 -19.58 -10.87 -5.28
CA SER A 323 -20.46 -9.80 -4.81
C SER A 323 -20.34 -9.54 -3.29
N GLY A 324 -19.87 -10.52 -2.53
CA GLY A 324 -19.71 -10.45 -1.08
C GLY A 324 -18.49 -9.65 -0.62
N PRO A 325 -18.42 -9.27 0.68
CA PRO A 325 -17.34 -8.44 1.21
C PRO A 325 -15.97 -9.13 1.18
N VAL A 326 -15.93 -10.45 1.07
CA VAL A 326 -14.67 -11.23 0.91
C VAL A 326 -14.54 -11.64 -0.56
N ILE A 327 -13.37 -11.37 -1.14
CA ILE A 327 -13.01 -11.85 -2.49
C ILE A 327 -11.77 -12.73 -2.35
N ARG A 328 -11.88 -13.98 -2.79
CA ARG A 328 -10.77 -14.92 -2.80
C ARG A 328 -10.01 -14.83 -4.12
N LEU A 329 -8.70 -14.65 -4.02
CA LEU A 329 -7.80 -14.74 -5.16
C LEU A 329 -7.24 -16.15 -5.23
N ALA A 330 -7.62 -16.87 -6.27
CA ALA A 330 -6.96 -18.13 -6.62
C ALA A 330 -5.49 -17.89 -7.02
N THR A 331 -4.67 -18.90 -6.79
CA THR A 331 -3.34 -19.01 -7.38
C THR A 331 -3.45 -19.04 -8.90
N LEU A 332 -2.40 -18.59 -9.59
CA LEU A 332 -2.40 -18.59 -11.05
C LEU A 332 -2.38 -20.03 -11.57
N THR A 333 -3.25 -20.31 -12.55
CA THR A 333 -3.26 -21.59 -13.25
C THR A 333 -2.05 -21.72 -14.18
N PRO A 334 -1.68 -22.93 -14.63
CA PRO A 334 -0.66 -23.10 -15.67
C PRO A 334 -0.95 -22.25 -16.92
N GLU A 335 -2.21 -22.15 -17.31
CA GLU A 335 -2.69 -21.35 -18.43
C GLU A 335 -2.48 -19.86 -18.18
N ASP A 336 -2.79 -19.38 -16.97
CA ASP A 336 -2.53 -17.99 -16.58
C ASP A 336 -1.02 -17.68 -16.60
N LEU A 337 -0.18 -18.60 -16.10
CA LEU A 337 1.27 -18.43 -16.13
C LEU A 337 1.79 -18.39 -17.58
N TYR A 338 1.30 -19.25 -18.47
CA TYR A 338 1.64 -19.21 -19.88
C TYR A 338 1.28 -17.86 -20.53
N VAL A 339 0.08 -17.36 -20.27
CA VAL A 339 -0.35 -16.03 -20.75
C VAL A 339 0.54 -14.93 -20.16
N LEU A 340 0.93 -15.04 -18.89
CA LEU A 340 1.84 -14.10 -18.26
C LEU A 340 3.22 -14.11 -18.92
N LEU A 341 3.82 -15.28 -19.17
CA LEU A 341 5.11 -15.38 -19.87
C LEU A 341 5.04 -14.80 -21.29
N THR A 342 3.94 -15.04 -22.00
CA THR A 342 3.67 -14.45 -23.32
C THR A 342 3.69 -12.93 -23.25
N LYS A 343 3.01 -12.36 -22.24
CA LYS A 343 3.00 -10.91 -22.00
C LYS A 343 4.38 -10.37 -21.62
N LEU A 344 5.13 -11.07 -20.77
CA LEU A 344 6.48 -10.66 -20.37
C LEU A 344 7.45 -10.65 -21.55
N ARG A 345 7.40 -11.68 -22.41
CA ARG A 345 8.16 -11.70 -23.67
C ARG A 345 7.77 -10.52 -24.56
N HIS A 346 6.47 -10.22 -24.68
CA HIS A 346 5.99 -9.09 -25.47
C HIS A 346 6.45 -7.74 -24.91
N VAL A 347 6.43 -7.58 -23.59
CA VAL A 347 6.95 -6.40 -22.90
C VAL A 347 8.45 -6.25 -23.16
N GLN A 348 9.24 -7.31 -22.99
CA GLN A 348 10.68 -7.30 -23.26
C GLN A 348 10.99 -6.82 -24.69
N ALA A 349 10.22 -7.30 -25.66
CA ALA A 349 10.34 -6.92 -27.06
C ALA A 349 9.81 -5.50 -27.40
N GLY A 350 9.34 -4.73 -26.40
CA GLY A 350 8.82 -3.37 -26.59
C GLY A 350 7.50 -3.32 -27.36
N GLY A 351 6.75 -4.42 -27.38
CA GLY A 351 5.52 -4.54 -28.15
C GLY A 351 5.72 -4.99 -29.60
N ASP A 352 6.94 -5.31 -30.01
CA ASP A 352 7.28 -5.72 -31.37
C ASP A 352 7.55 -7.23 -31.46
N PRO A 353 6.64 -8.03 -32.06
CA PRO A 353 6.82 -9.47 -32.19
C PRO A 353 8.08 -9.90 -32.95
N THR A 354 8.64 -9.04 -33.80
CA THR A 354 9.88 -9.36 -34.56
C THR A 354 11.13 -9.37 -33.68
N LYS A 355 11.04 -8.81 -32.47
CA LYS A 355 12.13 -8.74 -31.49
C LYS A 355 12.04 -9.80 -30.40
N TYR A 356 11.17 -10.80 -30.55
CA TYR A 356 11.06 -11.89 -29.59
C TYR A 356 12.35 -12.71 -29.56
N LEU A 357 12.95 -12.80 -28.37
CA LEU A 357 14.15 -13.61 -28.13
C LEU A 357 13.88 -15.12 -28.13
N VAL A 358 12.63 -15.52 -27.89
CA VAL A 358 12.25 -16.93 -27.76
C VAL A 358 10.89 -17.24 -28.43
N PRO A 359 10.74 -18.41 -29.07
CA PRO A 359 9.46 -18.87 -29.63
C PRO A 359 8.47 -19.32 -28.54
N ASP A 360 7.24 -19.64 -28.92
CA ASP A 360 6.20 -20.13 -27.99
C ASP A 360 6.60 -21.47 -27.34
N ASP A 361 7.31 -22.33 -28.07
CA ASP A 361 7.83 -23.61 -27.57
C ASP A 361 8.76 -23.42 -26.37
N ALA A 362 9.49 -22.30 -26.29
CA ALA A 362 10.34 -22.00 -25.15
C ALA A 362 9.53 -21.67 -23.89
N LEU A 363 8.34 -21.08 -24.03
CA LEU A 363 7.45 -20.80 -22.91
C LEU A 363 6.93 -22.11 -22.31
N TYR A 364 6.49 -23.04 -23.17
CA TYR A 364 6.09 -24.38 -22.76
C TYR A 364 7.25 -25.16 -22.12
N GLY A 365 8.43 -25.14 -22.75
CA GLY A 365 9.63 -25.79 -22.23
C GLY A 365 10.03 -25.27 -20.86
N PHE A 366 9.97 -23.95 -20.66
CA PHE A 366 10.26 -23.32 -19.37
C PHE A 366 9.24 -23.73 -18.29
N LEU A 367 7.94 -23.66 -18.59
CA LEU A 367 6.89 -24.09 -17.65
C LEU A 367 7.00 -25.56 -17.28
N ALA A 368 7.28 -26.43 -18.25
CA ALA A 368 7.47 -27.86 -18.03
C ALA A 368 8.70 -28.14 -17.16
N HIS A 369 9.81 -27.43 -17.39
CA HIS A 369 11.00 -27.52 -16.55
C HIS A 369 10.71 -27.11 -15.12
N CYS A 370 10.07 -25.96 -14.90
CA CYS A 370 9.77 -25.52 -13.55
C CYS A 370 8.78 -26.46 -12.83
N SER A 371 7.80 -27.02 -13.54
CA SER A 371 6.91 -28.05 -13.00
C SER A 371 7.66 -29.32 -12.60
N ASN A 372 8.71 -29.72 -13.33
CA ASN A 372 9.51 -30.91 -13.03
C ASN A 372 10.50 -30.68 -11.88
N VAL A 373 11.07 -29.48 -11.76
CA VAL A 373 12.08 -29.15 -10.73
C VAL A 373 11.46 -28.83 -9.37
N ILE A 374 10.33 -28.10 -9.35
CA ILE A 374 9.69 -27.62 -8.11
C ILE A 374 8.43 -28.44 -7.76
N GLY A 375 7.94 -29.29 -8.67
CA GLY A 375 6.70 -30.03 -8.49
C GLY A 375 5.48 -29.11 -8.38
N ALA A 376 4.45 -29.57 -7.68
CA ALA A 376 3.18 -28.83 -7.51
C ALA A 376 3.34 -27.48 -6.79
N ALA A 377 4.46 -27.24 -6.09
CA ALA A 377 4.75 -25.97 -5.42
C ALA A 377 5.13 -24.84 -6.40
N TYR A 378 5.42 -25.15 -7.66
CA TYR A 378 5.71 -24.16 -8.71
C TYR A 378 4.63 -23.07 -8.82
N PHE A 379 3.35 -23.46 -8.73
CA PHE A 379 2.21 -22.55 -8.84
C PHE A 379 2.02 -21.65 -7.62
N GLN A 380 2.72 -21.97 -6.51
CA GLN A 380 2.72 -21.20 -5.28
C GLN A 380 3.84 -20.14 -5.25
N THR A 381 4.80 -20.20 -6.19
CA THR A 381 5.94 -19.27 -6.28
C THR A 381 5.98 -18.44 -7.59
N PRO A 382 4.88 -17.77 -8.03
CA PRO A 382 4.88 -17.01 -9.29
C PRO A 382 6.01 -15.98 -9.38
N ARG A 383 6.38 -15.34 -8.26
CA ARG A 383 7.43 -14.31 -8.21
C ARG A 383 8.77 -14.86 -8.68
N GLN A 384 9.17 -16.02 -8.19
CA GLN A 384 10.46 -16.61 -8.52
C GLN A 384 10.50 -17.11 -9.97
N SER A 385 9.39 -17.70 -10.42
CA SER A 385 9.22 -18.17 -11.79
C SER A 385 9.31 -17.03 -12.81
N ILE A 386 8.65 -15.89 -12.52
CA ILE A 386 8.74 -14.67 -13.32
C ILE A 386 10.17 -14.15 -13.36
N ARG A 387 10.85 -14.08 -12.21
CA ARG A 387 12.23 -13.61 -12.13
C ARG A 387 13.17 -14.50 -12.95
N ALA A 388 13.10 -15.82 -12.77
CA ALA A 388 13.93 -16.77 -13.49
C ALA A 388 13.72 -16.68 -15.01
N PHE A 389 12.47 -16.52 -15.46
CA PHE A 389 12.17 -16.31 -16.88
C PHE A 389 12.78 -15.01 -17.42
N LEU A 390 12.65 -13.89 -16.68
CA LEU A 390 13.22 -12.61 -17.09
C LEU A 390 14.75 -12.61 -17.09
N ASP A 391 15.38 -13.32 -16.14
CA ASP A 391 16.83 -13.49 -16.13
C ASP A 391 17.31 -14.36 -17.30
N MET A 392 16.56 -15.41 -17.69
CA MET A 392 16.81 -16.16 -18.91
C MET A 392 16.75 -15.26 -20.16
N LEU A 393 15.71 -14.43 -20.28
CA LEU A 393 15.60 -13.48 -21.40
C LEU A 393 16.77 -12.49 -21.41
N ALA A 394 17.21 -12.00 -20.25
CA ALA A 394 18.35 -11.09 -20.15
C ALA A 394 19.67 -11.74 -20.60
N VAL A 395 19.88 -13.03 -20.32
CA VAL A 395 21.05 -13.78 -20.81
C VAL A 395 21.02 -13.92 -22.33
N LEU A 396 19.86 -14.27 -22.90
CA LEU A 396 19.68 -14.38 -24.34
C LEU A 396 19.88 -13.05 -25.07
N GLU A 397 19.48 -11.94 -24.46
CA GLU A 397 19.72 -10.59 -24.98
C GLU A 397 21.21 -10.23 -24.97
N ALA A 398 21.94 -10.63 -23.92
CA ALA A 398 23.37 -10.35 -23.78
C ALA A 398 24.27 -11.27 -24.62
N SER A 399 23.82 -12.49 -24.95
CA SER A 399 24.60 -13.51 -25.67
C SER A 399 23.88 -14.01 -26.93
N PRO A 400 23.93 -13.25 -28.05
CA PRO A 400 23.35 -13.67 -29.32
C PRO A 400 24.01 -14.98 -29.80
N GLY A 401 23.22 -16.06 -29.88
CA GLY A 401 23.68 -17.38 -30.32
C GLY A 401 23.57 -18.50 -29.26
N THR A 402 23.29 -18.16 -28.01
CA THR A 402 22.95 -19.15 -26.98
C THR A 402 21.58 -19.77 -27.25
N SER A 403 21.48 -21.10 -27.18
CA SER A 403 20.18 -21.77 -27.31
C SER A 403 19.37 -21.62 -26.02
N TRP A 404 18.09 -21.28 -26.15
CA TRP A 404 17.17 -21.23 -25.00
C TRP A 404 17.00 -22.61 -24.35
N THR A 405 17.14 -23.70 -25.11
CA THR A 405 17.03 -25.07 -24.59
C THR A 405 18.07 -25.36 -23.52
N ASP A 406 19.30 -24.89 -23.72
CA ASP A 406 20.42 -25.13 -22.82
C ASP A 406 20.22 -24.35 -21.52
N LEU A 407 19.74 -23.10 -21.64
CA LEU A 407 19.46 -22.26 -20.48
C LEU A 407 18.34 -22.83 -19.62
N VAL A 408 17.22 -23.29 -20.20
CA VAL A 408 16.10 -23.87 -19.45
C VAL A 408 16.59 -25.01 -18.55
N THR A 409 17.43 -25.91 -19.05
CA THR A 409 17.96 -27.03 -18.24
C THR A 409 18.85 -26.60 -17.08
N SER A 410 19.45 -25.41 -17.15
CA SER A 410 20.34 -24.85 -16.11
C SER A 410 19.62 -23.98 -15.07
N VAL A 411 18.35 -23.64 -15.29
CA VAL A 411 17.59 -22.75 -14.39
C VAL A 411 17.28 -23.47 -13.07
N ALA A 412 17.83 -22.94 -11.98
CA ALA A 412 17.42 -23.26 -10.61
C ALA A 412 16.36 -22.26 -10.13
N VAL A 413 15.19 -22.75 -9.71
CA VAL A 413 14.13 -21.93 -9.10
C VAL A 413 13.95 -22.42 -7.67
N ALA A 414 13.97 -21.49 -6.70
CA ALA A 414 13.79 -21.83 -5.28
C ALA A 414 12.29 -21.94 -4.91
N SER A 415 11.98 -22.22 -3.64
CA SER A 415 10.63 -22.10 -3.09
C SER A 415 10.44 -20.76 -2.37
N ASP A 416 9.24 -20.16 -2.44
CA ASP A 416 8.81 -19.06 -1.55
C ASP A 416 8.12 -19.72 -0.35
N GLU A 417 8.87 -20.17 0.67
CA GLU A 417 8.23 -20.65 1.90
C GLU A 417 7.70 -19.49 2.73
N ALA A 418 6.45 -19.61 3.20
CA ALA A 418 5.92 -18.70 4.21
C ALA A 418 6.62 -18.97 5.55
N PRO A 419 7.07 -17.95 6.30
CA PRO A 419 7.65 -18.17 7.61
C PRO A 419 6.64 -18.87 8.55
N PRO A 420 7.06 -19.87 9.35
CA PRO A 420 6.18 -20.53 10.30
C PRO A 420 5.56 -19.54 11.27
N ILE A 421 4.25 -19.68 11.53
CA ILE A 421 3.50 -18.79 12.43
C ILE A 421 4.05 -18.85 13.86
N ASP A 422 4.55 -20.03 14.29
CA ASP A 422 5.08 -20.26 15.65
C ASP A 422 6.53 -19.78 15.84
N ASP A 423 7.35 -19.68 14.79
CA ASP A 423 8.75 -19.24 14.89
C ASP A 423 8.92 -17.70 14.94
N MET A 424 7.81 -16.96 14.95
CA MET A 424 7.81 -15.48 15.06
C MET A 424 7.58 -14.98 16.50
N ASP A 425 7.29 -15.85 17.46
CA ASP A 425 7.13 -15.49 18.88
C ASP A 425 8.48 -15.30 19.62
N ALA A 426 9.61 -15.45 18.92
CA ALA A 426 10.97 -15.35 19.49
C ALA A 426 11.75 -14.07 19.11
N THR A 427 11.09 -12.98 18.71
CA THR A 427 11.74 -11.66 18.73
C THR A 427 11.16 -10.81 19.84
N GLY A 428 11.68 -11.00 21.05
CA GLY A 428 11.73 -9.94 22.04
C GLY A 428 12.42 -8.69 21.46
N PRO A 429 12.30 -7.51 22.10
CA PRO A 429 12.87 -6.28 21.57
C PRO A 429 14.34 -6.50 21.22
N ARG A 430 14.70 -6.26 19.95
CA ARG A 430 16.09 -6.20 19.52
C ARG A 430 16.80 -5.28 20.51
N GLU A 431 17.75 -5.83 21.27
CA GLU A 431 18.63 -5.05 22.11
C GLU A 431 19.13 -3.87 21.27
N ALA A 432 18.92 -2.66 21.80
CA ALA A 432 19.53 -1.47 21.27
C ALA A 432 21.01 -1.78 21.04
N ILE A 433 21.48 -1.52 19.81
CA ILE A 433 22.90 -1.56 19.47
C ILE A 433 23.60 -0.71 20.53
N LYS A 434 24.30 -1.37 21.46
CA LYS A 434 25.14 -0.69 22.45
C LYS A 434 26.10 0.19 21.66
N PRO A 435 26.22 1.49 21.97
CA PRO A 435 27.20 2.32 21.30
C PRO A 435 28.57 1.68 21.50
N VAL A 436 29.29 1.46 20.39
CA VAL A 436 30.66 0.97 20.39
C VAL A 436 31.45 1.87 21.33
N ALA A 437 31.91 1.31 22.44
CA ALA A 437 32.77 1.99 23.38
C ALA A 437 33.99 2.50 22.62
N ARG A 438 34.17 3.82 22.61
CA ARG A 438 35.39 4.48 22.15
C ARG A 438 36.55 3.85 22.93
N ALA A 439 37.49 3.24 22.23
CA ALA A 439 38.71 2.71 22.85
C ALA A 439 39.39 3.84 23.64
N VAL A 440 39.33 3.74 24.96
CA VAL A 440 40.11 4.55 25.88
C VAL A 440 41.53 4.00 25.82
N MET A 441 42.44 4.80 25.27
CA MET A 441 43.88 4.58 25.35
C MET A 441 44.27 4.40 26.83
N PRO A 442 45.04 3.37 27.21
CA PRO A 442 45.47 3.20 28.58
C PRO A 442 46.43 4.33 28.96
N ASN A 443 45.99 5.16 29.91
CA ASN A 443 46.81 6.15 30.58
C ASN A 443 47.66 5.41 31.64
N VAL A 444 48.85 4.93 31.24
CA VAL A 444 49.84 4.40 32.18
C VAL A 444 50.65 5.59 32.70
N LEU A 445 50.40 5.94 33.96
CA LEU A 445 51.28 6.80 34.76
C LEU A 445 52.61 6.07 34.98
N PRO A 446 53.77 6.67 34.67
CA PRO A 446 55.05 6.20 35.18
C PRO A 446 55.32 6.83 36.55
N THR A 447 55.64 5.97 37.51
CA THR A 447 56.29 6.33 38.77
C THR A 447 57.71 6.85 38.50
N THR A 448 57.95 8.09 38.92
CA THR A 448 59.21 8.71 39.37
C THR A 448 60.51 7.91 39.19
N ILE A 449 61.41 8.35 38.31
CA ILE A 449 62.88 8.36 38.51
C ILE A 449 63.48 9.58 37.75
N ASP A 450 64.19 10.40 38.53
CA ASP A 450 65.27 11.36 38.29
C ASP A 450 65.69 11.85 36.88
N ASP A 451 65.76 13.19 36.83
CA ASP A 451 66.86 14.09 36.39
C ASP A 451 67.52 14.01 35.00
N ASP A 452 67.92 15.21 34.57
CA ASP A 452 68.82 15.61 33.48
C ASP A 452 68.35 15.69 32.02
N GLY A 453 68.44 16.92 31.50
CA GLY A 453 69.30 17.14 30.32
C GLY A 453 68.63 17.42 28.98
N LEU A 454 68.22 18.67 28.79
CA LEU A 454 68.39 19.48 27.57
C LEU A 454 68.88 18.77 26.29
N SER A 455 68.09 18.78 25.22
CA SER A 455 68.55 19.25 23.90
C SER A 455 67.44 19.25 22.82
N THR A 456 67.09 20.47 22.39
CA THR A 456 66.91 20.94 21.00
C THR A 456 66.41 20.00 19.89
N PHE A 457 65.44 20.50 19.09
CA PHE A 457 65.27 20.43 17.61
C PHE A 457 63.75 20.67 17.32
N ARG A 458 63.26 21.74 16.66
CA ARG A 458 63.27 22.06 15.20
C ARG A 458 63.27 20.78 14.35
N PHE A 459 62.23 20.41 13.59
CA PHE A 459 61.27 21.15 12.78
C PHE A 459 59.94 20.40 12.73
#